data_AF-A0A7S0CRE7-F1
#
_entry.id   AF-A0A7S0CRE7-F1
#
_cell.length_a   1.000
_cell.length_b   1.000
_cell.length_c   1.000
_cell.angle_alpha   90.00
_cell.angle_beta   90.00
_cell.angle_gamma   90.00
#
_symmetry.space_group_name_H-M   'P 1'
#
loop_
_entity.id
_entity.type
_entity.pdbx_description
1 polymer ?
#
loop_
_entity_poly.entity_id
_entity_poly.type
_entity_poly.pdbx_seq_one_letter_code
_entity_poly.pdbx_strand_id
1 'polypeptide(L)'
;EARATTREVHAASALMVAEALRGVETRARKRKRDLAAQAGVAIPGLPFDVAVSIVEKHLPDPADLAVLRAVSRGMRDAVDATGRKVEEFEGWTAARRGYLSSLKCQRRRGRLSDEDEGLLCAAAARTGDIEAVKALRAENFPSDWRTCAFAAKRGELEVLKWARERGCPWDERTCAFAAKRGELEVLKWAR
;
A
#
# COMPACT_ATOMS: atom_id res chain seq x y z
N GLU A 1 13.67 47.66 55.41
CA GLU A 1 13.85 46.18 55.40
C GLU A 1 12.95 45.41 54.42
N ALA A 2 11.86 45.99 53.89
CA ALA A 2 10.91 45.27 53.00
C ALA A 2 11.38 44.96 51.55
N ARG A 3 12.55 45.45 51.10
CA ARG A 3 13.07 45.22 49.73
C ARG A 3 14.02 44.03 49.61
N ALA A 4 14.55 43.53 50.74
CA ALA A 4 15.45 42.36 50.75
C ALA A 4 14.64 41.07 50.61
N THR A 5 13.50 40.98 51.30
CA THR A 5 12.62 39.81 51.30
C THR A 5 12.04 39.53 49.92
N THR A 6 11.59 40.55 49.16
CA THR A 6 11.04 40.35 47.81
C THR A 6 12.06 39.82 46.82
N ARG A 7 13.32 40.26 46.85
CA ARG A 7 14.38 39.71 45.98
C ARG A 7 14.68 38.25 46.30
N GLU A 8 14.68 37.88 47.57
CA GLU A 8 14.91 36.49 48.00
C GLU A 8 13.76 35.57 47.57
N VAL A 9 12.50 36.02 47.67
CA VAL A 9 11.36 35.21 47.21
C VAL A 9 11.35 35.03 45.68
N HIS A 10 11.77 36.05 44.93
CA HIS A 10 11.88 35.97 43.46
C HIS A 10 13.06 35.07 43.03
N ALA A 11 14.19 35.12 43.75
CA ALA A 11 15.33 34.25 43.50
C ALA A 11 15.00 32.77 43.80
N ALA A 12 14.30 32.50 44.91
CA ALA A 12 13.82 31.16 45.24
C ALA A 12 12.81 30.63 44.20
N SER A 13 11.91 31.48 43.72
CA SER A 13 10.95 31.11 42.66
C SER A 13 11.65 30.81 41.33
N ALA A 14 12.67 31.60 40.96
CA ALA A 14 13.45 31.37 39.75
C ALA A 14 14.27 30.06 39.81
N LEU A 15 14.82 29.72 40.97
CA LEU A 15 15.53 28.45 41.20
C LEU A 15 14.61 27.24 41.06
N MET A 16 13.42 27.29 41.65
CA MET A 16 12.41 26.22 41.52
C MET A 16 11.96 26.00 40.08
N VAL A 17 11.76 27.09 39.32
CA VAL A 17 11.43 27.00 37.89
C VAL A 17 12.61 26.42 37.08
N ALA A 18 13.85 26.82 37.36
CA ALA A 18 15.03 26.29 36.68
C ALA A 18 15.29 24.80 36.99
N GLU A 19 14.97 24.33 38.19
CA GLU A 19 15.04 22.91 38.55
C GLU A 19 13.92 22.09 37.90
N ALA A 20 12.70 22.64 37.85
CA ALA A 20 11.59 22.02 37.14
C ALA A 20 11.90 21.86 35.63
N LEU A 21 12.46 22.90 35.00
CA LEU A 21 12.86 22.85 33.59
C LEU A 21 13.99 21.85 33.34
N ARG A 22 15.01 21.78 34.20
CA ARG A 22 16.05 20.73 34.16
C ARG A 22 15.47 19.32 34.31
N GLY A 23 14.45 19.14 35.16
CA GLY A 23 13.71 17.89 35.30
C GLY A 23 12.94 17.49 34.02
N VAL A 24 12.37 18.47 33.32
CA VAL A 24 11.68 18.24 32.03
C VAL A 24 12.67 17.89 30.92
N GLU A 25 13.81 18.60 30.82
CA GLU A 25 14.84 18.32 29.82
C GLU A 25 15.51 16.95 30.00
N THR A 26 15.78 16.55 31.25
CA THR A 26 16.35 15.22 31.55
C THR A 26 15.36 14.10 31.27
N ARG A 27 14.06 14.29 31.57
CA ARG A 27 12.99 13.36 31.16
C ARG A 27 12.81 13.30 29.65
N ALA A 28 12.93 14.43 28.94
CA ALA A 28 12.84 14.49 27.49
C ALA A 28 14.03 13.79 26.81
N ARG A 29 15.27 13.99 27.32
CA ARG A 29 16.46 13.28 26.85
C ARG A 29 16.39 11.79 27.14
N LYS A 30 15.91 11.38 28.33
CA LYS A 30 15.67 9.98 28.67
C LYS A 30 14.60 9.36 27.77
N ARG A 31 13.46 10.01 27.57
CA ARG A 31 12.43 9.57 26.59
C ARG A 31 12.98 9.46 25.18
N LYS A 32 13.80 10.40 24.71
CA LYS A 32 14.41 10.37 23.37
C LYS A 32 15.41 9.21 23.24
N ARG A 33 16.16 8.91 24.30
CA ARG A 33 17.11 7.80 24.36
C ARG A 33 16.41 6.44 24.49
N ASP A 34 15.31 6.37 25.25
CA ASP A 34 14.43 5.21 25.36
C ASP A 34 13.65 4.98 24.05
N LEU A 35 13.24 6.05 23.35
CA LEU A 35 12.64 5.99 21.99
C LEU A 35 13.65 5.54 20.94
N ALA A 36 14.93 5.93 21.04
CA ALA A 36 16.00 5.45 20.18
C ALA A 36 16.39 3.99 20.48
N ALA A 37 16.28 3.55 21.74
CA ALA A 37 16.49 2.15 22.15
C ALA A 37 15.26 1.26 21.89
N GLN A 38 14.06 1.83 21.84
CA GLN A 38 12.79 1.18 21.49
C GLN A 38 12.36 1.42 20.03
N ALA A 39 13.25 1.94 19.19
CA ALA A 39 13.09 1.89 17.75
C ALA A 39 13.14 0.42 17.34
N GLY A 40 11.99 -0.25 17.48
CA GLY A 40 11.86 -1.68 17.31
C GLY A 40 12.30 -2.05 15.92
N VAL A 41 13.32 -2.90 15.84
CA VAL A 41 13.79 -3.46 14.58
C VAL A 41 12.58 -4.05 13.86
N ALA A 42 12.33 -3.61 12.63
CA ALA A 42 11.12 -3.94 11.88
C ALA A 42 10.92 -5.47 11.74
N ILE A 43 12.03 -6.21 11.73
CA ILE A 43 12.21 -7.66 11.93
C ILE A 43 13.54 -7.80 12.70
N PRO A 44 13.70 -8.65 13.74
CA PRO A 44 15.00 -8.83 14.38
C PRO A 44 16.10 -9.14 13.35
N GLY A 45 17.06 -8.24 13.17
CA GLY A 45 18.17 -8.39 12.23
C GLY A 45 18.02 -7.74 10.84
N LEU A 46 16.86 -7.18 10.47
CA LEU A 46 16.72 -6.46 9.19
C LEU A 46 16.94 -4.94 9.37
N PRO A 47 17.90 -4.33 8.65
CA PRO A 47 18.10 -2.88 8.66
C PRO A 47 16.87 -2.10 8.18
N PHE A 48 16.63 -0.92 8.76
CA PHE A 48 15.44 -0.11 8.50
C PHE A 48 15.34 0.37 7.04
N ASP A 49 16.47 0.76 6.45
CA ASP A 49 16.63 1.14 5.04
C ASP A 49 16.29 0.00 4.09
N VAL A 50 16.68 -1.23 4.43
CA VAL A 50 16.34 -2.42 3.66
C VAL A 50 14.83 -2.70 3.75
N ALA A 51 14.23 -2.54 4.94
CA ALA A 51 12.78 -2.68 5.11
C ALA A 51 12.01 -1.67 4.25
N VAL A 52 12.42 -0.40 4.22
CA VAL A 52 11.81 0.65 3.38
C VAL A 52 11.92 0.29 1.89
N SER A 53 13.10 -0.11 1.43
CA SER A 53 13.32 -0.51 0.03
C SER A 53 12.47 -1.72 -0.38
N ILE A 54 12.31 -2.71 0.51
CA ILE A 54 11.44 -3.87 0.27
C ILE A 54 9.98 -3.43 0.14
N VAL A 55 9.51 -2.56 1.04
CA VAL A 55 8.14 -2.04 1.02
C VAL A 55 7.86 -1.23 -0.27
N GLU A 56 8.82 -0.44 -0.74
CA GLU A 56 8.67 0.35 -1.97
C GLU A 56 8.67 -0.50 -3.24
N LYS A 57 9.62 -1.43 -3.36
CA LYS A 57 9.87 -2.15 -4.62
C LYS A 57 9.05 -3.42 -4.77
N HIS A 58 8.78 -4.12 -3.67
CA HIS A 58 8.21 -5.47 -3.72
C HIS A 58 6.78 -5.55 -3.20
N LEU A 59 6.27 -4.52 -2.50
CA LEU A 59 4.93 -4.52 -1.91
C LEU A 59 4.11 -3.32 -2.39
N PRO A 60 3.73 -3.28 -3.68
CA PRO A 60 3.00 -2.16 -4.21
C PRO A 60 1.52 -2.18 -3.75
N ASP A 61 0.98 -3.28 -3.22
CA ASP A 61 -0.44 -3.38 -2.83
C ASP A 61 -0.71 -2.69 -1.46
N PRO A 62 -1.68 -1.76 -1.38
CA PRO A 62 -2.01 -1.05 -0.14
C PRO A 62 -2.62 -1.95 0.94
N ALA A 63 -3.23 -3.08 0.59
CA ALA A 63 -3.68 -4.06 1.58
C ALA A 63 -2.51 -4.74 2.27
N ASP A 64 -1.45 -5.07 1.52
CA ASP A 64 -0.24 -5.66 2.08
C ASP A 64 0.47 -4.66 3.00
N LEU A 65 0.46 -3.36 2.66
CA LEU A 65 0.93 -2.30 3.55
C LEU A 65 0.11 -2.22 4.85
N ALA A 66 -1.22 -2.32 4.77
CA ALA A 66 -2.08 -2.30 5.95
C ALA A 66 -1.81 -3.48 6.89
N VAL A 67 -1.56 -4.67 6.33
CA VAL A 67 -1.12 -5.85 7.09
C VAL A 67 0.22 -5.59 7.75
N LEU A 68 1.22 -5.08 7.02
CA LEU A 68 2.55 -4.79 7.56
C LEU A 68 2.53 -3.77 8.71
N ARG A 69 1.68 -2.73 8.63
CA ARG A 69 1.48 -1.77 9.73
C ARG A 69 0.93 -2.41 11.02
N ALA A 70 0.27 -3.57 10.91
CA ALA A 70 -0.25 -4.33 12.04
C ALA A 70 0.77 -5.32 12.62
N VAL A 71 1.81 -5.71 11.85
CA VAL A 71 2.82 -6.70 12.27
C VAL A 71 3.75 -6.17 13.35
N SER A 72 4.35 -4.98 13.17
CA SER A 72 5.29 -4.40 14.14
C SER A 72 5.35 -2.88 14.06
N ARG A 73 5.82 -2.23 15.13
CA ARG A 73 6.05 -0.77 15.12
C ARG A 73 7.09 -0.38 14.06
N GLY A 74 8.18 -1.14 13.94
CA GLY A 74 9.22 -0.87 12.94
C GLY A 74 8.74 -1.00 11.49
N MET A 75 7.84 -1.95 11.19
CA MET A 75 7.25 -2.04 9.85
C MET A 75 6.24 -0.92 9.58
N ARG A 76 5.51 -0.47 10.61
CA ARG A 76 4.67 0.71 10.49
C ARG A 76 5.49 1.95 10.17
N ASP A 77 6.60 2.16 10.89
CA ASP A 77 7.50 3.27 10.68
C ASP A 77 8.16 3.21 9.29
N ALA A 78 8.52 2.00 8.82
CA ALA A 78 9.05 1.79 7.47
C ALA A 78 8.01 2.11 6.37
N VAL A 79 6.76 1.68 6.55
CA VAL A 79 5.64 2.02 5.65
C VAL A 79 5.37 3.53 5.67
N ASP A 80 5.36 4.17 6.84
CA ASP A 80 5.19 5.62 6.98
C ASP A 80 6.33 6.41 6.31
N ALA A 81 7.57 5.90 6.38
CA ALA A 81 8.73 6.51 5.73
C ALA A 81 8.65 6.51 4.20
N THR A 82 7.92 5.58 3.58
CA THR A 82 7.67 5.61 2.13
C THR A 82 6.77 6.78 1.68
N GLY A 83 6.15 7.51 2.62
CA GLY A 83 5.21 8.58 2.33
C GLY A 83 3.93 8.11 1.64
N ARG A 84 3.74 6.80 1.48
CA ARG A 84 2.56 6.21 0.86
C ARG A 84 1.41 6.29 1.85
N LYS A 85 0.51 7.25 1.65
CA LYS A 85 -0.76 7.22 2.36
C LYS A 85 -1.50 5.94 1.99
N VAL A 86 -1.94 5.21 3.01
CA VAL A 86 -2.91 4.12 2.84
C VAL A 86 -4.28 4.76 2.61
N GLU A 87 -4.40 5.54 1.54
CA GLU A 87 -5.67 6.08 1.10
C GLU A 87 -6.45 4.94 0.44
N GLU A 88 -7.73 4.86 0.79
CA GLU A 88 -8.67 3.88 0.25
C GLU A 88 -8.81 4.14 -1.26
N PHE A 89 -8.27 3.23 -2.07
CA PHE A 89 -8.38 3.38 -3.52
C PHE A 89 -9.80 3.06 -3.98
N GLU A 90 -10.37 3.90 -4.85
CA GLU A 90 -11.51 3.49 -5.68
C GLU A 90 -11.16 2.17 -6.39
N GLY A 91 -12.13 1.26 -6.52
CA GLY A 91 -11.90 -0.09 -7.06
C GLY A 91 -11.19 -0.05 -8.42
N TRP A 92 -11.56 0.89 -9.30
CA TRP A 92 -10.94 1.05 -10.61
C TRP A 92 -9.44 1.38 -10.52
N THR A 93 -9.03 2.23 -9.59
CA THR A 93 -7.62 2.60 -9.41
C THR A 93 -6.80 1.41 -8.92
N ALA A 94 -7.36 0.61 -8.01
CA ALA A 94 -6.75 -0.64 -7.55
C ALA A 94 -6.59 -1.64 -8.70
N ALA A 95 -7.60 -1.81 -9.56
CA ALA A 95 -7.52 -2.70 -10.72
C ALA A 95 -6.49 -2.26 -11.75
N ARG A 96 -6.45 -0.96 -12.08
CA ARG A 96 -5.45 -0.38 -12.99
C ARG A 96 -4.03 -0.57 -12.45
N ARG A 97 -3.88 -0.63 -11.13
CA ARG A 97 -2.62 -0.92 -10.42
C ARG A 97 -2.41 -2.39 -10.07
N GLY A 98 -3.39 -3.27 -10.37
CA GLY A 98 -3.37 -4.73 -10.20
C GLY A 98 -3.26 -5.17 -8.76
N TYR A 99 -3.86 -4.41 -7.86
CA TYR A 99 -3.89 -4.68 -6.43
C TYR A 99 -5.00 -5.66 -6.12
N LEU A 100 -4.74 -6.95 -6.37
CA LEU A 100 -5.71 -8.01 -6.15
C LEU A 100 -6.04 -8.17 -4.67
N SER A 101 -5.06 -8.03 -3.76
CA SER A 101 -5.28 -8.15 -2.31
C SER A 101 -6.19 -7.02 -1.82
N SER A 102 -5.97 -5.80 -2.32
CA SER A 102 -6.85 -4.66 -2.02
C SER A 102 -8.28 -4.87 -2.48
N LEU A 103 -8.51 -5.33 -3.71
CA LEU A 103 -9.86 -5.59 -4.20
C LEU A 103 -10.54 -6.74 -3.43
N LYS A 104 -9.81 -7.82 -3.13
CA LYS A 104 -10.31 -8.91 -2.28
C LYS A 104 -10.66 -8.41 -0.87
N CYS A 105 -9.88 -7.48 -0.32
CA CYS A 105 -10.15 -6.85 0.98
C CYS A 105 -11.40 -5.97 0.94
N GLN A 106 -11.57 -5.16 -0.11
CA GLN A 106 -12.77 -4.33 -0.32
C GLN A 106 -14.03 -5.18 -0.43
N ARG A 107 -13.98 -6.29 -1.17
CA ARG A 107 -15.07 -7.27 -1.26
C ARG A 107 -15.42 -7.86 0.10
N ARG A 108 -14.44 -8.34 0.86
CA ARG A 108 -14.69 -8.89 2.22
C ARG A 108 -15.35 -7.87 3.16
N ARG A 109 -15.12 -6.58 2.94
CA ARG A 109 -15.72 -5.49 3.73
C ARG A 109 -17.06 -5.00 3.18
N GLY A 110 -17.58 -5.60 2.10
CA GLY A 110 -18.83 -5.17 1.45
C GLY A 110 -18.74 -3.80 0.81
N ARG A 111 -17.55 -3.34 0.41
CA ARG A 111 -17.30 -2.01 -0.17
C ARG A 111 -17.08 -2.04 -1.68
N LEU A 112 -17.08 -3.22 -2.28
CA LEU A 112 -17.01 -3.38 -3.72
C LEU A 112 -18.45 -3.49 -4.24
N SER A 113 -18.82 -2.60 -5.15
CA SER A 113 -20.12 -2.66 -5.82
C SER A 113 -20.21 -3.92 -6.68
N ASP A 114 -21.41 -4.45 -6.92
CA ASP A 114 -21.61 -5.62 -7.78
C ASP A 114 -21.11 -5.36 -9.22
N GLU A 115 -21.26 -4.12 -9.72
CA GLU A 115 -20.77 -3.68 -11.03
C GLU A 115 -19.22 -3.61 -11.10
N ASP A 116 -18.58 -3.52 -9.94
CA ASP A 116 -17.14 -3.42 -9.76
C ASP A 116 -16.48 -4.79 -9.54
N GLU A 117 -17.23 -5.88 -9.41
CA GLU A 117 -16.66 -7.22 -9.25
C GLU A 117 -15.81 -7.65 -10.45
N GLY A 118 -16.15 -7.16 -11.65
CA GLY A 118 -15.34 -7.37 -12.86
C GLY A 118 -13.92 -6.81 -12.78
N LEU A 119 -13.68 -5.88 -11.83
CA LEU A 119 -12.35 -5.34 -11.57
C LEU A 119 -11.40 -6.35 -10.95
N LEU A 120 -11.89 -7.38 -10.25
CA LEU A 120 -11.07 -8.47 -9.71
C LEU A 120 -10.40 -9.25 -10.84
N CYS A 121 -11.19 -9.65 -11.85
CA CYS A 121 -10.70 -10.33 -13.04
C CYS A 121 -9.71 -9.43 -13.80
N ALA A 122 -10.03 -8.14 -13.95
CA ALA A 122 -9.16 -7.19 -14.62
C ALA A 122 -7.83 -6.96 -13.88
N ALA A 123 -7.84 -6.91 -12.55
CA ALA A 123 -6.64 -6.76 -11.75
C ALA A 123 -5.71 -7.98 -11.88
N ALA A 124 -6.26 -9.19 -11.79
CA ALA A 124 -5.52 -10.43 -11.96
C ALA A 124 -4.95 -10.58 -13.38
N ALA A 125 -5.75 -10.20 -14.39
CA ALA A 125 -5.31 -10.21 -15.78
C ALA A 125 -4.16 -9.24 -16.05
N ARG A 126 -4.14 -8.10 -15.34
CA ARG A 126 -3.08 -7.10 -15.43
C ARG A 126 -1.77 -7.53 -14.72
N THR A 127 -1.83 -8.48 -13.80
CA THR A 127 -0.61 -9.02 -13.15
C THR A 127 -0.08 -10.27 -13.84
N GLY A 128 -0.79 -10.80 -14.85
CA GLY A 128 -0.43 -12.06 -15.52
C GLY A 128 -0.78 -13.30 -14.69
N ASP A 129 -1.54 -13.15 -13.61
CA ASP A 129 -1.82 -14.24 -12.68
C ASP A 129 -3.00 -15.08 -13.18
N ILE A 130 -2.71 -16.01 -14.10
CA ILE A 130 -3.73 -16.82 -14.78
C ILE A 130 -4.51 -17.72 -13.81
N GLU A 131 -3.86 -18.20 -12.74
CA GLU A 131 -4.51 -19.03 -11.73
C GLU A 131 -5.53 -18.21 -10.94
N ALA A 132 -5.20 -16.95 -10.62
CA ALA A 132 -6.16 -16.03 -10.02
C ALA A 132 -7.35 -15.77 -10.95
N VAL A 133 -7.13 -15.57 -12.25
CA VAL A 133 -8.21 -15.37 -13.22
C VAL A 133 -9.12 -16.60 -13.32
N LYS A 134 -8.54 -17.81 -13.36
CA LYS A 134 -9.28 -19.07 -13.36
C LYS A 134 -10.12 -19.25 -12.09
N ALA A 135 -9.52 -19.01 -10.92
CA ALA A 135 -10.19 -19.13 -9.64
C ALA A 135 -11.39 -18.17 -9.54
N LEU A 136 -11.20 -16.91 -9.94
CA LEU A 136 -12.28 -15.93 -9.96
C LEU A 136 -13.41 -16.35 -10.91
N ARG A 137 -13.07 -16.92 -12.06
CA ARG A 137 -14.10 -17.39 -13.02
C ARG A 137 -14.80 -18.66 -12.56
N ALA A 138 -14.15 -19.50 -11.76
CA ALA A 138 -14.80 -20.64 -11.09
C ALA A 138 -15.79 -20.18 -10.00
N GLU A 139 -15.52 -19.05 -9.34
CA GLU A 139 -16.44 -18.38 -8.40
C GLU A 139 -17.57 -17.61 -9.11
N ASN A 140 -17.74 -17.76 -10.44
CA ASN A 140 -18.72 -17.07 -11.28
C ASN A 140 -18.60 -15.53 -11.33
N PHE A 141 -17.41 -14.98 -11.08
CA PHE A 141 -17.23 -13.54 -11.23
C PHE A 141 -17.40 -13.09 -12.68
N PRO A 142 -18.06 -11.93 -12.91
CA PRO A 142 -18.21 -11.37 -14.24
C PRO A 142 -16.83 -10.98 -14.79
N SER A 143 -16.52 -11.43 -16.00
CA SER A 143 -15.40 -10.91 -16.77
C SER A 143 -15.94 -9.88 -17.75
N ASP A 144 -15.32 -8.72 -17.81
CA ASP A 144 -15.67 -7.70 -18.80
C ASP A 144 -14.49 -7.37 -19.74
N TRP A 145 -14.72 -6.41 -20.65
CA TRP A 145 -13.72 -5.92 -21.61
C TRP A 145 -12.44 -5.40 -20.95
N ARG A 146 -12.49 -4.91 -19.69
CA ARG A 146 -11.31 -4.43 -18.94
C ARG A 146 -10.32 -5.56 -18.70
N THR A 147 -10.79 -6.80 -18.57
CA THR A 147 -9.95 -8.00 -18.36
C THR A 147 -9.00 -8.19 -19.55
N CYS A 148 -9.55 -8.23 -20.76
CA CYS A 148 -8.78 -8.36 -21.99
C CYS A 148 -7.90 -7.12 -22.22
N ALA A 149 -8.46 -5.92 -22.03
CA ALA A 149 -7.75 -4.66 -22.21
C ALA A 149 -6.51 -4.54 -21.31
N PHE A 150 -6.61 -4.95 -20.04
CA PHE A 150 -5.49 -4.89 -19.10
C PHE A 150 -4.46 -6.00 -19.31
N ALA A 151 -4.88 -7.21 -19.68
CA ALA A 151 -3.96 -8.24 -20.12
C ALA A 151 -3.16 -7.78 -21.34
N ALA A 152 -3.81 -7.19 -22.35
CA ALA A 152 -3.15 -6.64 -23.54
C ALA A 152 -2.19 -5.50 -23.21
N LYS A 153 -2.60 -4.59 -22.31
CA LYS A 153 -1.75 -3.50 -21.80
C LYS A 153 -0.50 -4.02 -21.07
N ARG A 154 -0.48 -5.26 -20.62
CA ARG A 154 0.66 -5.90 -19.95
C ARG A 154 1.27 -7.03 -20.77
N GLY A 155 0.81 -7.21 -22.00
CA GLY A 155 1.25 -8.24 -22.92
C GLY A 155 1.11 -9.66 -22.39
N GLU A 156 0.13 -9.88 -21.53
CA GLU A 156 -0.15 -11.19 -20.93
C GLU A 156 -0.92 -12.06 -21.94
N LEU A 157 -0.19 -12.59 -22.91
CA LEU A 157 -0.75 -13.35 -24.03
C LEU A 157 -1.50 -14.61 -23.56
N GLU A 158 -1.01 -15.28 -22.52
CA GLU A 158 -1.65 -16.47 -21.97
C GLU A 158 -3.02 -16.17 -21.37
N VAL A 159 -3.13 -15.07 -20.61
CA VAL A 159 -4.40 -14.62 -20.03
C VAL A 159 -5.38 -14.23 -21.13
N LEU A 160 -4.90 -13.56 -22.19
CA LEU A 160 -5.74 -13.19 -23.35
C LEU A 160 -6.29 -14.40 -24.09
N LYS A 161 -5.43 -15.40 -24.37
CA LYS A 161 -5.84 -16.68 -24.97
C LYS A 161 -6.94 -17.35 -24.18
N TRP A 162 -6.69 -17.49 -22.88
CA TRP A 162 -7.62 -18.09 -21.95
C TRP A 162 -8.95 -17.33 -21.88
N ALA A 163 -8.91 -16.00 -21.85
CA ALA A 163 -10.10 -15.16 -21.78
C ALA A 163 -10.98 -15.31 -23.02
N ARG A 164 -10.38 -15.36 -24.23
CA ARG A 164 -11.13 -15.53 -25.49
C ARG A 164 -11.78 -16.90 -25.61
N GLU A 165 -11.09 -17.96 -25.20
CA GLU A 165 -11.67 -19.32 -25.16
C GLU A 165 -12.90 -19.42 -24.26
N ARG A 166 -12.95 -18.61 -23.19
CA ARG A 166 -14.08 -18.56 -22.26
C ARG A 166 -15.12 -17.49 -22.57
N GLY A 167 -15.06 -16.89 -23.75
CA GLY A 167 -16.04 -15.90 -24.19
C GLY A 167 -16.02 -14.60 -23.38
N CYS A 168 -14.89 -14.24 -22.76
CA CYS A 168 -14.75 -12.93 -22.16
C CYS A 168 -14.92 -11.85 -23.24
N PRO A 169 -15.74 -10.80 -22.99
CA PRO A 169 -15.91 -9.73 -23.94
C PRO A 169 -14.59 -9.00 -24.16
N TRP A 170 -14.36 -8.57 -25.40
CA TRP A 170 -13.17 -7.87 -25.86
C TRP A 170 -13.62 -6.69 -26.71
N ASP A 171 -12.77 -5.68 -26.82
CA ASP A 171 -13.07 -4.48 -27.59
C ASP A 171 -11.83 -3.91 -28.29
N GLU A 172 -12.04 -2.86 -29.08
CA GLU A 172 -10.99 -2.14 -29.79
C GLU A 172 -9.92 -1.53 -28.86
N ARG A 173 -10.25 -1.25 -27.59
CA ARG A 173 -9.28 -0.76 -26.59
C ARG A 173 -8.24 -1.83 -26.27
N THR A 174 -8.58 -3.11 -26.39
CA THR A 174 -7.64 -4.23 -26.26
C THR A 174 -6.52 -4.12 -27.30
N CYS A 175 -6.88 -3.91 -28.57
CA CYS A 175 -5.93 -3.69 -29.66
C CYS A 175 -5.13 -2.39 -29.48
N ALA A 176 -5.80 -1.30 -29.08
CA ALA A 176 -5.13 -0.02 -28.84
C ALA A 176 -4.07 -0.11 -27.72
N PHE A 177 -4.35 -0.86 -26.64
CA PHE A 177 -3.39 -1.05 -25.56
C PHE A 177 -2.22 -1.95 -25.95
N ALA A 178 -2.47 -3.02 -26.71
CA ALA A 178 -1.40 -3.86 -27.26
C ALA A 178 -0.48 -3.03 -28.17
N ALA A 179 -1.07 -2.21 -29.05
CA ALA A 179 -0.33 -1.31 -29.96
C ALA A 179 0.52 -0.30 -29.18
N LYS A 180 -0.08 0.34 -28.16
CA LYS A 180 0.62 1.33 -27.32
C LYS A 180 1.83 0.76 -26.59
N ARG A 181 1.80 -0.53 -26.22
CA ARG A 181 2.95 -1.18 -25.58
C ARG A 181 4.02 -1.65 -26.56
N GLY A 182 3.69 -1.76 -27.85
CA GLY A 182 4.58 -2.35 -28.85
C GLY A 182 4.62 -3.88 -28.82
N GLU A 183 3.62 -4.52 -28.19
CA GLU A 183 3.53 -5.98 -28.10
C GLU A 183 2.92 -6.56 -29.38
N LEU A 184 3.77 -6.76 -30.38
CA LEU A 184 3.36 -7.24 -31.70
C LEU A 184 2.69 -8.61 -31.64
N GLU A 185 3.14 -9.52 -30.76
CA GLU A 185 2.56 -10.86 -30.64
C GLU A 185 1.14 -10.81 -30.08
N VAL A 186 0.90 -9.95 -29.11
CA VAL A 186 -0.43 -9.71 -28.53
C VAL A 186 -1.34 -9.05 -29.56
N LEU A 187 -0.81 -8.10 -30.34
CA LEU A 187 -1.58 -7.40 -31.38
C LEU A 187 -1.92 -8.30 -32.56
N LYS A 188 -1.00 -9.18 -33.00
CA LYS A 188 -1.27 -10.21 -34.01
C LYS A 188 -2.36 -11.16 -33.54
N TRP A 189 -2.35 -11.50 -32.25
CA TRP A 189 -3.32 -12.42 -31.68
C TRP A 189 -4.68 -11.76 -31.40
N ALA A 190 -4.69 -10.47 -31.06
CA ALA A 190 -5.91 -9.69 -30.82
C ALA A 190 -6.61 -9.23 -32.11
N ARG A 191 -6.00 -9.41 -33.28
CA ARG A 191 -6.61 -9.18 -34.59
C ARG A 191 -7.62 -10.29 -34.94
#